data_AF-A0A366DWU7-F1
#
_entry.id   AF-A0A366DWU7-F1
#
_cell.length_a   1.000
_cell.length_b   1.000
_cell.length_c   1.000
_cell.angle_alpha   90.00
_cell.angle_beta   90.00
_cell.angle_gamma   90.00
#
_symmetry.space_group_name_H-M   'P 1'
#
loop_
_entity.id
_entity.type
_entity.pdbx_description
1 polymer ?
#
loop_
_entity_poly.entity_id
_entity_poly.type
_entity_poly.pdbx_seq_one_letter_code
_entity_poly.pdbx_strand_id
1 'polypeptide(L)'
;MTCKGCSATVRHSKEEVQALVEGQLMFEVNVVSDQVYSERLAICASCPHLQYETTCGFCGCFVAFRAKLSNKRCPDPKGARWDK
;
A
#
# COMPACT_ATOMS: atom_id res chain seq x y z
N MET A 1 12.09 18.43 -26.98
CA MET A 1 11.61 18.76 -25.61
C MET A 1 11.70 17.49 -24.78
N THR A 2 12.43 17.52 -23.67
CA THR A 2 12.57 16.36 -22.78
C THR A 2 11.29 16.22 -21.95
N CYS A 3 10.61 15.08 -22.05
CA CYS A 3 9.44 14.80 -21.22
C CYS A 3 9.89 14.68 -19.77
N LYS A 4 9.31 15.48 -18.86
CA LYS A 4 9.63 15.40 -17.41
C LYS A 4 9.40 13.99 -16.84
N GLY A 5 8.50 13.20 -17.44
CA GLY A 5 8.27 11.80 -17.08
C GLY A 5 9.39 10.84 -17.49
N CYS A 6 10.10 11.09 -18.59
CA CYS A 6 11.24 10.24 -19.01
C CYS A 6 12.48 10.44 -18.13
N SER A 7 12.54 11.55 -17.39
CA SER A 7 13.66 11.92 -16.52
C SER A 7 13.35 11.74 -15.03
N ALA A 8 12.09 11.55 -14.67
CA ALA A 8 11.67 11.41 -13.28
C ALA A 8 11.84 9.96 -12.82
N THR A 9 12.53 9.77 -11.70
CA THR A 9 12.54 8.50 -10.97
C THR A 9 11.39 8.50 -9.98
N VAL A 10 10.46 7.54 -10.12
CA VAL A 10 9.29 7.34 -9.24
C VAL A 10 9.60 6.31 -8.13
N ARG A 11 10.88 6.05 -7.88
CA ARG A 11 11.33 5.07 -6.89
C ARG A 11 11.61 5.79 -5.58
N HIS A 12 10.83 5.43 -4.57
CA HIS A 12 11.03 5.85 -3.20
C HIS A 12 11.67 4.72 -2.40
N SER A 13 12.49 5.05 -1.41
CA SER A 13 12.94 4.07 -0.42
C SER A 13 11.75 3.63 0.45
N LYS A 14 11.90 2.50 1.13
CA LYS A 14 10.86 1.98 2.03
C LYS A 14 10.55 2.98 3.15
N GLU A 15 11.58 3.66 3.65
CA GLU A 15 11.51 4.67 4.71
C GLU A 15 10.78 5.92 4.22
N GLU A 16 11.07 6.39 3.01
CA GLU A 16 10.34 7.50 2.39
C GLU A 16 8.86 7.16 2.20
N VAL A 17 8.56 5.95 1.70
CA VAL A 17 7.17 5.48 1.56
C VAL A 17 6.48 5.46 2.92
N GLN A 18 7.16 5.00 3.97
CA GLN A 18 6.58 4.95 5.30
C GLN A 18 6.23 6.35 5.81
N ALA A 19 7.13 7.33 5.68
CA ALA A 19 6.85 8.71 6.09
C ALA A 19 5.66 9.32 5.33
N LEU A 20 5.55 9.05 4.01
CA LEU A 20 4.41 9.48 3.20
C LEU A 20 3.09 8.84 3.66
N VAL A 21 3.13 7.54 3.96
CA VAL A 21 1.97 6.78 4.44
C VAL A 21 1.51 7.31 5.80
N GLU A 22 2.43 7.52 6.74
CA GLU A 22 2.13 8.08 8.07
C GLU A 22 1.51 9.47 7.94
N GLY A 23 2.11 10.36 7.14
CA GLY A 23 1.57 11.70 6.89
C GLY A 23 0.16 11.68 6.30
N GLN A 24 -0.13 10.76 5.38
CA GLN A 24 -1.47 10.62 4.81
C GLN A 24 -2.47 10.04 5.81
N LEU A 25 -2.08 9.05 6.61
CA LEU A 25 -2.94 8.42 7.60
C LEU A 25 -3.37 9.37 8.72
N MET A 26 -2.61 10.44 8.98
CA MET A 26 -3.03 11.48 9.94
C MET A 26 -4.36 12.15 9.58
N PHE A 27 -4.76 12.11 8.29
CA PHE A 27 -6.03 12.67 7.82
C PHE A 27 -7.16 11.64 7.76
N GLU A 28 -6.88 10.37 8.05
CA GLU A 28 -7.84 9.27 7.91
C GLU A 28 -8.49 8.94 9.26
N VAL A 29 -9.81 9.07 9.33
CA VAL A 29 -10.59 8.72 10.53
C VAL A 29 -11.02 7.25 10.56
N ASN A 30 -11.03 6.60 9.39
CA ASN A 30 -11.52 5.23 9.22
C ASN A 30 -10.34 4.26 9.10
N VAL A 31 -9.63 4.07 10.21
CA VAL A 31 -8.49 3.16 10.30
C VAL A 31 -8.81 1.91 11.12
N VAL A 32 -8.14 0.81 10.80
CA VAL A 32 -8.24 -0.44 11.57
C VAL A 32 -7.26 -0.47 12.74
N SER A 33 -7.52 -1.37 13.69
CA SER A 33 -6.61 -1.64 14.81
C SER A 33 -5.23 -2.10 14.32
N ASP A 34 -4.21 -1.93 15.16
CA ASP A 34 -2.83 -2.34 14.82
C ASP A 34 -2.71 -3.84 14.59
N GLN A 35 -3.54 -4.65 15.26
CA GLN A 35 -3.62 -6.09 15.05
C GLN A 35 -4.08 -6.41 13.62
N VAL A 36 -5.23 -5.90 13.21
CA VAL A 36 -5.78 -6.12 11.86
C VAL A 36 -4.82 -5.58 10.80
N TYR A 37 -4.20 -4.43 11.07
CA TYR A 37 -3.20 -3.86 10.18
C TYR A 37 -1.99 -4.78 9.98
N SER A 38 -1.45 -5.32 11.07
CA SER A 38 -0.31 -6.25 11.04
C SER A 38 -0.64 -7.54 10.29
N GLU A 39 -1.84 -8.09 10.51
CA GLU A 39 -2.33 -9.28 9.79
C GLU A 39 -2.44 -9.03 8.28
N ARG A 40 -3.04 -7.90 7.88
CA ARG A 40 -3.17 -7.51 6.46
C ARG A 40 -1.80 -7.29 5.81
N LEU A 41 -0.85 -6.67 6.52
CA LEU A 41 0.51 -6.48 6.03
C LEU A 41 1.26 -7.80 5.84
N ALA A 42 1.12 -8.75 6.76
CA ALA A 42 1.72 -10.08 6.62
C ALA A 42 1.19 -10.82 5.38
N ILE A 43 -0.10 -10.67 5.08
CA ILE A 43 -0.72 -11.20 3.85
C ILE A 43 -0.14 -10.50 2.62
N CYS A 44 0.04 -9.18 2.65
CA CYS A 44 0.66 -8.45 1.54
C CYS A 44 2.14 -8.81 1.35
N ALA A 45 2.89 -9.06 2.42
CA ALA A 45 4.31 -9.42 2.37
C ALA A 45 4.56 -10.78 1.66
N SER A 46 3.59 -11.70 1.74
CA SER A 46 3.62 -12.98 1.02
C SER A 46 2.96 -12.93 -0.36
N CYS A 47 2.46 -11.77 -0.80
CA CYS A 47 1.76 -11.65 -2.07
C CYS A 47 2.76 -11.62 -3.24
N PRO A 48 2.64 -12.53 -4.23
CA PRO A 48 3.56 -12.58 -5.38
C PRO A 48 3.46 -11.34 -6.29
N HIS A 49 2.43 -10.52 -6.12
CA HIS A 49 2.23 -9.28 -6.87
C HIS A 49 2.71 -8.03 -6.12
N LEU A 50 3.32 -8.16 -4.94
CA LEU A 50 3.92 -7.03 -4.24
C LEU A 50 5.13 -6.50 -5.05
N GLN A 51 5.10 -5.22 -5.40
CA GLN A 51 6.15 -4.53 -6.13
C GLN A 51 6.92 -3.62 -5.18
N TYR A 52 8.25 -3.56 -5.35
CA TYR A 52 9.13 -2.66 -4.58
C TYR A 52 8.93 -2.76 -3.06
N GLU A 53 8.57 -3.96 -2.58
CA GLU A 53 8.31 -4.29 -1.16
C GLU A 53 7.19 -3.47 -0.48
N THR A 54 6.55 -2.55 -1.19
CA THR A 54 5.66 -1.54 -0.61
C THR A 54 4.39 -1.31 -1.43
N THR A 55 4.37 -1.67 -2.71
CA THR A 55 3.34 -1.24 -3.66
C THR A 55 2.55 -2.43 -4.18
N CYS A 56 1.22 -2.36 -4.10
CA CYS A 56 0.36 -3.41 -4.62
C CYS A 56 0.38 -3.44 -6.16
N GLY A 57 0.78 -4.56 -6.77
CA GLY A 57 0.79 -4.70 -8.23
C GLY A 57 -0.58 -4.70 -8.92
N PHE A 58 -1.68 -4.79 -8.17
CA PHE A 58 -3.04 -4.73 -8.73
C PHE A 58 -3.66 -3.33 -8.71
N CYS A 59 -3.39 -2.53 -7.67
CA CYS A 59 -4.03 -1.22 -7.51
C CYS A 59 -3.05 -0.04 -7.50
N GLY A 60 -1.74 -0.29 -7.44
CA GLY A 60 -0.71 0.76 -7.39
C GLY A 60 -0.61 1.51 -6.06
N CYS A 61 -1.45 1.21 -5.06
CA CYS A 61 -1.34 1.85 -3.74
C CYS A 61 -0.21 1.24 -2.91
N PHE A 62 0.33 2.03 -1.98
CA PHE A 62 1.15 1.50 -0.89
C PHE A 62 0.31 0.54 -0.03
N VAL A 63 0.81 -0.68 0.17
CA VAL A 63 0.11 -1.71 0.94
C VAL A 63 -0.06 -1.29 2.39
N ALA A 64 0.91 -0.58 2.96
CA ALA A 64 0.84 0.03 4.29
C ALA A 64 -0.32 1.01 4.43
N PHE A 65 -0.52 1.90 3.46
CA PHE A 65 -1.65 2.81 3.48
C PHE A 65 -2.97 2.04 3.35
N ARG A 66 -3.11 1.23 2.30
CA ARG A 66 -4.37 0.53 1.99
C ARG A 66 -4.80 -0.44 3.10
N ALA A 67 -3.85 -1.15 3.70
CA ALA A 67 -4.13 -2.12 4.75
C ALA A 67 -4.63 -1.45 6.03
N LYS A 68 -4.24 -0.20 6.30
CA LYS A 68 -4.67 0.52 7.50
C LYS A 68 -6.09 1.09 7.39
N LEU A 69 -6.65 1.24 6.20
CA LEU A 69 -7.99 1.76 5.99
C LEU A 69 -9.08 0.70 6.25
N SER A 70 -10.08 1.02 7.08
CA SER A 70 -11.17 0.11 7.44
C SER A 70 -12.20 -0.08 6.31
N ASN A 71 -12.31 0.90 5.40
CA ASN A 71 -13.23 0.87 4.27
C ASN A 71 -12.64 0.25 2.99
N LYS A 72 -11.42 -0.31 3.05
CA LYS A 72 -10.76 -0.95 1.91
C LYS A 72 -10.72 -2.44 2.08
N ARG A 73 -10.57 -3.12 0.94
CA ARG A 73 -10.36 -4.58 0.83
C ARG A 73 -9.20 -4.88 -0.10
N CYS A 74 -8.69 -6.10 -0.05
CA CYS A 74 -7.67 -6.56 -0.98
C CYS A 74 -8.19 -6.47 -2.42
N PRO A 75 -7.47 -5.82 -3.36
CA PRO A 75 -7.91 -5.63 -4.74
C PRO A 75 -7.56 -6.82 -5.66
N ASP A 76 -7.20 -7.98 -5.11
CA ASP A 76 -6.84 -9.15 -5.91
C ASP A 76 -8.06 -9.62 -6.74
N PRO A 77 -7.97 -9.66 -8.08
CA PRO A 77 -9.10 -10.01 -8.94
C PRO A 77 -9.53 -11.47 -8.80
N LYS A 78 -8.67 -12.34 -8.25
CA LYS A 78 -9.01 -13.74 -7.99
C LYS A 78 -9.73 -13.95 -6.65
N GLY A 79 -9.90 -12.89 -5.87
CA GLY A 79 -10.55 -12.90 -4.57
C GLY A 79 -9.72 -12.21 -3.51
N ALA A 80 -10.38 -11.42 -2.67
CA ALA A 80 -9.73 -10.64 -1.64
C ALA A 80 -8.95 -11.55 -0.67
N ARG A 81 -7.64 -11.31 -0.52
CA ARG A 81 -6.78 -12.06 0.41
C ARG A 81 -7.03 -11.70 1.88
N TRP A 82 -7.61 -10.53 2.13
CA TRP A 82 -8.02 -10.01 3.43
C TRP A 82 -9.33 -9.22 3.30
N ASP A 83 -10.10 -9.12 4.39
CA ASP A 83 -11.49 -8.64 4.45
C ASP A 83 -12.39 -9.31 3.39
N LYS A 84 -12.59 -10.62 3.55
CA LYS A 84 -13.44 -11.46 2.71
C LYS A 84 -14.92 -11.15 2.93
#